data_AF-A0A9D1QA19-F1
#
_entry.id   AF-A0A9D1QA19-F1
#
_cell.length_a   1.000
_cell.length_b   1.000
_cell.length_c   1.000
_cell.angle_alpha   90.00
_cell.angle_beta   90.00
_cell.angle_gamma   90.00
#
_symmetry.space_group_name_H-M   'P 1'
#
loop_
_entity.id
_entity.type
_entity.pdbx_description
1 polymer ?
#
loop_
_entity_poly.entity_id
_entity_poly.type
_entity_poly.pdbx_seq_one_letter_code
_entity_poly.pdbx_strand_id
1 'polypeptide(L)'
;MRYHWLDEYLLQKRSVTKDLQPVWNWVRYMVGGKMFAAVCLDKQNQPYYINLKLDPSDGEFLRSQYRDILPGYYSDKRCWNSIRPDGAVPDQLLREMLDQSYALILASFPKKRQRELLGLTVCGSVCSECSCYGAPCAGCNESGGKVFHAPAGKPCPIYACCVNKRHCATCKDCAELPCGLWRSTRDPSLSDAAFEADLQQRVSALRDSVCSARSVTAE
;
A
#
# COMPACT_ATOMS: atom_id res chain seq x y z
N MET A 1 -13.59 5.97 22.06
CA MET A 1 -12.43 5.81 21.17
C MET A 1 -11.91 7.18 20.77
N ARG A 2 -10.67 7.50 21.16
CA ARG A 2 -9.93 8.73 20.86
C ARG A 2 -9.61 8.91 19.38
N TYR A 3 -9.30 7.83 18.67
CA TYR A 3 -8.78 7.88 17.30
C TYR A 3 -9.87 8.00 16.22
N HIS A 4 -10.64 9.10 16.23
CA HIS A 4 -11.78 9.31 15.32
C HIS A 4 -11.38 9.32 13.83
N TRP A 5 -10.11 9.60 13.52
CA TRP A 5 -9.56 9.61 12.16
C TRP A 5 -9.27 8.21 11.58
N LEU A 6 -9.32 7.15 12.39
CA LEU A 6 -8.82 5.82 12.02
C LEU A 6 -9.52 5.25 10.78
N ASP A 7 -10.85 5.36 10.74
CA ASP A 7 -11.65 4.76 9.66
C ASP A 7 -11.34 5.42 8.31
N GLU A 8 -11.40 6.75 8.27
CA GLU A 8 -11.09 7.53 7.08
C GLU A 8 -9.66 7.28 6.60
N TYR A 9 -8.70 7.31 7.52
CA TYR A 9 -7.28 7.11 7.20
C TYR A 9 -6.99 5.73 6.59
N LEU A 10 -7.62 4.66 7.10
CA LEU A 10 -7.44 3.32 6.57
C LEU A 10 -8.16 3.12 5.23
N LEU A 11 -9.35 3.70 5.07
CA LEU A 11 -10.12 3.61 3.82
C LEU A 11 -9.52 4.44 2.67
N GLN A 12 -8.69 5.44 2.98
CA GLN A 12 -7.90 6.15 1.98
C GLN A 12 -6.79 5.27 1.37
N LYS A 13 -6.41 4.15 1.99
CA LYS A 13 -5.36 3.27 1.46
C LYS A 13 -5.85 2.46 0.27
N ARG A 14 -4.94 2.19 -0.68
CA ARG A 14 -5.26 1.48 -1.92
C ARG A 14 -5.79 0.07 -1.65
N SER A 15 -6.93 -0.25 -2.25
CA SER A 15 -7.63 -1.55 -2.14
C SER A 15 -7.91 -2.02 -0.71
N VAL A 16 -8.06 -1.08 0.23
CA VAL A 16 -8.60 -1.42 1.55
C VAL A 16 -10.11 -1.57 1.48
N THR A 17 -10.59 -2.64 2.09
CA THR A 17 -12.02 -2.89 2.32
C THR A 17 -12.29 -3.00 3.82
N LYS A 18 -13.53 -2.71 4.20
CA LYS A 18 -14.01 -2.77 5.58
C LYS A 18 -15.25 -3.65 5.68
N ASP A 19 -15.31 -4.51 6.68
CA ASP A 19 -16.52 -5.25 7.03
C ASP A 19 -16.67 -5.43 8.55
N LEU A 20 -17.85 -5.89 8.98
CA LEU A 20 -18.09 -6.36 10.34
C LEU A 20 -18.09 -7.89 10.32
N GLN A 21 -17.27 -8.53 11.15
CA GLN A 21 -17.36 -9.96 11.43
C GLN A 21 -18.25 -10.17 12.66
N PRO A 22 -19.54 -10.51 12.49
CA PRO A 22 -20.51 -10.54 13.59
C PRO A 22 -20.17 -11.58 14.66
N VAL A 23 -19.54 -12.70 14.29
CA VAL A 23 -19.19 -13.77 15.24
C VAL A 23 -18.17 -13.31 16.27
N TRP A 24 -17.23 -12.45 15.87
CA TRP A 24 -16.18 -11.93 16.75
C TRP A 24 -16.52 -10.54 17.30
N ASN A 25 -17.52 -9.89 16.70
CA ASN A 25 -17.85 -8.48 16.88
C ASN A 25 -16.70 -7.52 16.52
N TRP A 26 -16.02 -7.76 15.39
CA TRP A 26 -14.86 -6.97 14.97
C TRP A 26 -15.13 -6.24 13.67
N VAL A 27 -14.87 -4.94 13.63
CA VAL A 27 -14.80 -4.17 12.39
C VAL A 27 -13.40 -4.37 11.80
N ARG A 28 -13.29 -5.04 10.66
CA ARG A 28 -12.00 -5.46 10.09
C ARG A 28 -11.64 -4.59 8.89
N TYR A 29 -10.36 -4.26 8.79
CA TYR A 29 -9.75 -3.63 7.63
C TYR A 29 -8.86 -4.64 6.93
N MET A 30 -9.11 -4.81 5.63
CA MET A 30 -8.50 -5.86 4.83
C MET A 30 -7.90 -5.27 3.55
N VAL A 31 -6.81 -5.89 3.07
CA VAL A 31 -6.27 -5.63 1.74
C VAL A 31 -6.19 -6.95 0.99
N GLY A 32 -6.81 -7.02 -0.19
CA GLY A 32 -6.88 -8.25 -0.98
C GLY A 32 -7.49 -9.43 -0.23
N GLY A 33 -8.45 -9.16 0.68
CA GLY A 33 -9.12 -10.19 1.50
C GLY A 33 -8.34 -10.66 2.73
N LYS A 34 -7.13 -10.13 3.00
CA LYS A 34 -6.38 -10.42 4.22
C LYS A 34 -6.49 -9.25 5.21
N MET A 35 -6.86 -9.55 6.45
CA MET A 35 -6.96 -8.57 7.54
C MET A 35 -5.58 -8.07 7.95
N PHE A 36 -5.45 -6.75 8.11
CA PHE A 36 -4.25 -6.10 8.65
C PHE A 36 -4.55 -5.28 9.91
N ALA A 37 -5.77 -4.80 10.08
CA ALA A 37 -6.21 -4.14 11.31
C ALA A 37 -7.66 -4.48 11.62
N ALA A 38 -8.07 -4.33 12.88
CA ALA A 38 -9.46 -4.44 13.29
C ALA A 38 -9.75 -3.56 14.51
N VAL A 39 -10.96 -3.00 14.59
CA VAL A 39 -11.52 -2.47 15.82
C VAL A 39 -12.37 -3.58 16.45
N CYS A 40 -11.89 -4.13 17.56
CA CYS A 40 -12.58 -5.14 18.34
C CYS A 40 -13.62 -4.46 19.23
N LEU A 41 -14.88 -4.87 19.14
CA LEU A 41 -15.96 -4.31 19.95
C LEU A 41 -16.28 -5.21 21.15
N ASP A 42 -16.75 -4.60 22.24
CA ASP A 42 -17.30 -5.33 23.39
C ASP A 42 -18.77 -5.75 23.17
N LYS A 43 -19.44 -6.23 24.21
CA LYS A 43 -20.85 -6.66 24.15
C LYS A 43 -21.83 -5.50 23.97
N GLN A 44 -21.40 -4.27 24.25
CA GLN A 44 -22.15 -3.03 24.11
C GLN A 44 -21.80 -2.29 22.81
N ASN A 45 -21.10 -2.97 21.89
CA ASN A 45 -20.61 -2.42 20.63
C ASN A 45 -19.68 -1.22 20.79
N GLN A 46 -19.01 -1.09 21.94
CA GLN A 46 -18.00 -0.05 22.14
C GLN A 46 -16.62 -0.57 21.73
N PRO A 47 -15.79 0.27 21.08
CA PRO A 47 -14.40 -0.08 20.77
C PRO A 47 -13.65 -0.48 22.04
N TYR A 48 -13.19 -1.72 22.07
CA TYR A 48 -12.45 -2.30 23.19
C TYR A 48 -10.95 -2.38 22.91
N TYR A 49 -10.56 -2.75 21.68
CA TYR A 49 -9.17 -2.73 21.21
C TYR A 49 -9.09 -2.35 19.73
N ILE A 50 -7.97 -1.74 19.34
CA ILE A 50 -7.53 -1.66 17.95
C ILE A 50 -6.43 -2.71 17.78
N ASN A 51 -6.71 -3.77 17.05
CA ASN A 51 -5.79 -4.89 16.85
C ASN A 51 -5.12 -4.77 15.48
N LEU A 52 -3.79 -4.84 15.41
CA LEU A 52 -3.02 -4.74 14.17
C LEU A 52 -1.80 -5.66 14.19
N LYS A 53 -1.22 -5.92 13.01
CA LYS A 53 -0.06 -6.78 12.85
C LYS A 53 1.22 -5.97 12.68
N LEU A 54 2.30 -6.37 13.33
CA LEU A 54 3.65 -5.82 13.16
C LEU A 54 4.65 -6.95 12.95
N ASP A 55 5.87 -6.58 12.58
CA ASP A 55 7.02 -7.45 12.75
C ASP A 55 7.17 -7.83 14.24
N PRO A 56 7.54 -9.09 14.57
CA PRO A 56 7.71 -9.51 15.97
C PRO A 56 8.61 -8.59 16.81
N SER A 57 9.76 -8.15 16.28
CA SER A 57 10.69 -7.32 17.07
C SER A 57 10.14 -5.92 17.32
N ASP A 58 9.48 -5.34 16.33
CA ASP A 58 8.86 -4.02 16.45
C ASP A 58 7.70 -4.04 17.45
N GLY A 59 6.87 -5.09 17.37
CA GLY A 59 5.77 -5.30 18.32
C GLY A 59 6.28 -5.47 19.76
N GLU A 60 7.33 -6.27 19.96
CA GLU A 60 7.95 -6.43 21.28
C GLU A 60 8.52 -5.12 21.82
N PHE A 61 9.27 -4.39 21.00
CA PHE A 61 9.83 -3.10 21.36
C PHE A 61 8.72 -2.12 21.78
N LEU A 62 7.68 -1.94 20.96
CA LEU A 62 6.61 -0.98 21.24
C LEU A 62 5.80 -1.34 22.50
N ARG A 63 5.54 -2.63 22.75
CA ARG A 63 4.89 -3.07 24.00
C ARG A 63 5.75 -2.77 25.24
N SER A 64 7.08 -2.79 25.12
CA SER A 64 7.97 -2.41 26.22
C SER A 64 7.95 -0.91 26.52
N GLN A 65 7.68 -0.08 25.52
CA GLN A 65 7.70 1.39 25.64
C GLN A 65 6.33 1.97 26.02
N TYR A 66 5.23 1.35 25.59
CA TYR A 66 3.88 1.89 25.75
C TYR A 66 2.95 0.90 26.45
N ARG A 67 2.50 1.27 27.66
CA ARG A 67 1.56 0.46 28.47
C ARG A 67 0.22 0.16 27.79
N ASP A 68 -0.17 0.98 26.83
CA ASP A 68 -1.44 0.88 26.10
C ASP A 68 -1.34 0.02 24.83
N ILE A 69 -0.13 -0.48 24.52
CA ILE A 69 0.12 -1.46 23.47
C ILE A 69 0.30 -2.81 24.15
N LEU A 70 -0.63 -3.72 23.90
CA LEU A 70 -0.72 -5.02 24.54
C LEU A 70 -0.48 -6.14 23.53
N PRO A 71 -0.16 -7.36 23.98
CA PRO A 71 -0.18 -8.54 23.11
C PRO A 71 -1.54 -8.72 22.43
N GLY A 72 -1.55 -9.21 21.19
CA GLY A 72 -2.75 -9.31 20.35
C GLY A 72 -3.91 -10.08 20.99
N TYR A 73 -5.07 -9.43 21.07
CA TYR A 73 -6.32 -9.98 21.56
C TYR A 73 -6.85 -11.06 20.60
N TYR A 74 -7.17 -12.24 21.13
CA TYR A 74 -7.60 -13.44 20.37
C TYR A 74 -6.77 -13.75 19.10
N SER A 75 -5.50 -13.35 19.07
CA SER A 75 -4.63 -13.44 17.89
C SER A 75 -3.24 -13.98 18.28
N ASP A 76 -2.40 -14.28 17.28
CA ASP A 76 -1.01 -14.66 17.50
C ASP A 76 -0.21 -13.48 18.09
N LYS A 77 0.07 -13.56 19.39
CA LYS A 77 0.70 -12.51 20.19
C LYS A 77 2.13 -12.18 19.76
N ARG A 78 2.75 -13.00 18.91
CA ARG A 78 4.08 -12.71 18.35
C ARG A 78 4.03 -11.52 17.41
N CYS A 79 3.02 -11.49 16.53
CA CYS A 79 2.93 -10.47 15.48
C CYS A 79 1.75 -9.53 15.66
N TRP A 80 0.71 -9.92 16.40
CA TRP A 80 -0.46 -9.07 16.62
C TRP A 80 -0.36 -8.29 17.92
N ASN A 81 -0.82 -7.05 17.89
CA ASN A 81 -0.75 -6.08 18.97
C ASN A 81 -2.11 -5.41 19.12
N SER A 82 -2.55 -5.20 20.36
CA SER A 82 -3.82 -4.57 20.69
C SER A 82 -3.59 -3.24 21.40
N ILE A 83 -4.09 -2.17 20.80
CA ILE A 83 -3.96 -0.81 21.29
C ILE A 83 -5.27 -0.43 22.00
N ARG A 84 -5.15 0.17 23.19
CA ARG A 84 -6.31 0.70 23.91
C ARG A 84 -6.91 1.89 23.15
N PRO A 85 -8.22 1.86 22.79
CA PRO A 85 -8.86 2.89 21.98
C PRO A 85 -8.91 4.28 22.63
N ASP A 86 -8.80 4.35 23.96
CA ASP A 86 -8.78 5.58 24.75
C ASP A 86 -7.44 5.77 25.48
N GLY A 87 -6.39 5.07 25.03
CA GLY A 87 -5.05 5.13 25.60
C GLY A 87 -4.23 6.36 25.19
N ALA A 88 -2.95 6.37 25.59
CA ALA A 88 -2.03 7.48 25.41
C ALA A 88 -1.07 7.33 24.20
N VAL A 89 -1.23 6.29 23.36
CA VAL A 89 -0.39 6.13 22.16
C VAL A 89 -0.54 7.37 21.26
N PRO A 90 0.56 8.02 20.85
CA PRO A 90 0.50 9.18 19.96
C PRO A 90 -0.14 8.84 18.61
N ASP A 91 -0.94 9.76 18.07
CA ASP A 91 -1.67 9.55 16.82
C ASP A 91 -0.74 9.22 15.66
N GLN A 92 0.40 9.90 15.56
CA GLN A 92 1.41 9.64 14.54
C GLN A 92 1.97 8.22 14.65
N LEU A 93 2.30 7.77 15.87
CA LEU A 93 2.80 6.40 16.08
C LEU A 93 1.75 5.37 15.67
N LEU A 94 0.47 5.57 16.03
CA LEU A 94 -0.58 4.63 15.61
C LEU A 94 -0.75 4.60 14.09
N ARG A 95 -0.62 5.74 13.40
CA ARG A 95 -0.63 5.80 11.93
C ARG A 95 0.53 5.00 11.34
N GLU A 96 1.75 5.19 11.85
CA GLU A 96 2.94 4.44 11.43
C GLU A 96 2.77 2.93 11.64
N MET A 97 2.23 2.50 12.79
CA MET A 97 1.94 1.08 13.06
C MET A 97 0.90 0.50 12.09
N LEU A 98 -0.14 1.27 11.75
CA LEU A 98 -1.16 0.87 10.78
C LEU A 98 -0.59 0.78 9.36
N ASP A 99 0.30 1.69 8.98
CA ASP A 99 1.04 1.68 7.71
C ASP A 99 1.94 0.45 7.60
N GLN A 100 2.70 0.16 8.66
CA GLN A 100 3.53 -1.04 8.75
C GLN A 100 2.68 -2.31 8.63
N SER A 101 1.54 -2.37 9.31
CA SER A 101 0.63 -3.51 9.22
C SER A 101 0.10 -3.72 7.79
N TYR A 102 -0.36 -2.65 7.14
CA TYR A 102 -0.80 -2.69 5.75
C TYR A 102 0.32 -3.15 4.82
N ALA A 103 1.52 -2.57 4.96
CA ALA A 103 2.69 -2.92 4.14
C ALA A 103 3.11 -4.38 4.32
N LEU A 104 3.09 -4.90 5.56
CA LEU A 104 3.42 -6.29 5.87
C LEU A 104 2.43 -7.27 5.22
N ILE A 105 1.12 -7.00 5.31
CA ILE A 105 0.11 -7.84 4.68
C ILE A 105 0.19 -7.75 3.15
N LEU A 106 0.38 -6.55 2.58
CA LEU A 106 0.58 -6.37 1.15
C LEU A 106 1.81 -7.14 0.65
N ALA A 107 2.93 -7.06 1.38
CA ALA A 107 4.16 -7.76 1.05
C ALA A 107 4.02 -9.30 1.05
N SER A 108 3.03 -9.84 1.77
CA SER A 108 2.74 -11.28 1.81
C SER A 108 2.13 -11.87 0.53
N PHE A 109 1.71 -11.02 -0.42
CA PHE A 109 1.16 -11.48 -1.71
C PHE A 109 2.25 -11.64 -2.77
N PRO A 110 2.03 -12.44 -3.83
CA PRO A 110 2.92 -12.44 -5.00
C PRO A 110 3.06 -11.05 -5.62
N LYS A 111 4.24 -10.72 -6.19
CA LYS A 111 4.54 -9.38 -6.73
C LYS A 111 3.53 -8.90 -7.78
N LYS A 112 2.99 -9.81 -8.61
CA LYS A 112 1.91 -9.50 -9.55
C LYS A 112 0.65 -9.01 -8.81
N ARG A 113 0.21 -9.76 -7.80
CA ARG A 113 -0.95 -9.42 -6.98
C ARG A 113 -0.75 -8.12 -6.19
N GLN A 114 0.47 -7.84 -5.73
CA GLN A 114 0.80 -6.57 -5.10
C GLN A 114 0.53 -5.39 -6.04
N ARG A 115 0.98 -5.47 -7.31
CA ARG A 115 0.72 -4.43 -8.31
C ARG A 115 -0.77 -4.25 -8.61
N GLU A 116 -1.52 -5.34 -8.71
CA GLU A 116 -2.97 -5.31 -8.90
C GLU A 116 -3.68 -4.58 -7.74
N LEU A 117 -3.33 -4.92 -6.50
CA LEU A 117 -3.89 -4.29 -5.29
C LEU A 117 -3.46 -2.82 -5.14
N LEU A 118 -2.29 -2.46 -5.63
CA LEU A 118 -1.87 -1.07 -5.69
C LEU A 118 -2.56 -0.32 -6.84
N GLY A 119 -3.08 -1.00 -7.86
CA GLY A 119 -3.55 -0.35 -9.09
C GLY A 119 -2.45 0.44 -9.81
N LEU A 120 -1.19 0.07 -9.58
CA LEU A 120 -0.01 0.75 -10.11
C LEU A 120 0.80 -0.21 -10.99
N THR A 121 1.32 0.33 -12.09
CA THR A 121 2.34 -0.38 -12.88
C THR A 121 3.68 -0.40 -12.15
N VAL A 122 4.61 -1.20 -12.67
CA VAL A 122 6.00 -1.25 -12.19
C VAL A 122 6.67 0.13 -12.14
N CYS A 123 6.20 1.05 -12.98
CA CYS A 123 6.76 2.38 -13.19
C CYS A 123 5.82 3.50 -12.72
N GLY A 124 4.87 3.21 -11.83
CA GLY A 124 4.06 4.22 -11.13
C GLY A 124 2.87 4.77 -11.91
N SER A 125 2.66 4.35 -13.16
CA SER A 125 1.47 4.74 -13.92
C SER A 125 0.22 4.01 -13.41
N VAL A 126 -0.94 4.66 -13.50
CA VAL A 126 -2.24 4.07 -13.17
C VAL A 126 -2.90 3.60 -14.46
N CYS A 127 -2.93 2.29 -14.72
CA CYS A 127 -3.49 1.75 -15.98
C CYS A 127 -4.94 2.17 -16.21
N SER A 128 -5.76 2.26 -15.15
CA SER A 128 -7.17 2.64 -15.25
C SER A 128 -7.40 4.08 -15.71
N GLU A 129 -6.36 4.92 -15.68
CA GLU A 129 -6.41 6.31 -16.15
C GLU A 129 -5.77 6.46 -17.56
N CYS A 130 -5.23 5.37 -18.12
CA CYS A 130 -4.56 5.39 -19.41
C CYS A 130 -5.53 5.05 -20.55
N SER A 131 -5.63 5.94 -21.54
CA SER A 131 -6.48 5.74 -22.73
C SER A 131 -6.08 4.54 -23.59
N CYS A 132 -4.84 4.05 -23.48
CA CYS A 132 -4.36 2.88 -24.21
C CYS A 132 -4.74 1.56 -23.53
N TYR A 133 -5.15 1.57 -22.26
CA TYR A 133 -5.45 0.35 -21.52
C TYR A 133 -6.76 -0.29 -22.00
N GLY A 134 -6.74 -1.61 -22.24
CA GLY A 134 -7.88 -2.40 -22.71
C GLY A 134 -8.05 -2.50 -24.23
N ALA A 135 -7.48 -1.58 -25.03
CA ALA A 135 -7.54 -1.65 -26.50
C ALA A 135 -6.16 -2.00 -27.12
N PRO A 136 -5.22 -1.06 -27.36
CA PRO A 136 -3.89 -1.49 -27.84
C PRO A 136 -3.01 -2.06 -26.72
N CYS A 137 -3.34 -1.85 -25.44
CA CYS A 137 -2.53 -2.29 -24.31
C CYS A 137 -3.30 -3.20 -23.35
N ALA A 138 -2.89 -4.48 -23.26
CA ALA A 138 -3.42 -5.41 -22.27
C ALA A 138 -2.96 -5.11 -20.82
N GLY A 139 -2.00 -4.21 -20.64
CA GLY A 139 -1.36 -3.95 -19.34
C GLY A 139 -0.05 -4.72 -19.16
N CYS A 140 0.87 -4.16 -18.36
CA CYS A 140 2.20 -4.73 -18.18
C CYS A 140 2.21 -6.05 -17.40
N ASN A 141 1.21 -6.30 -16.54
CA ASN A 141 1.12 -7.55 -15.78
C ASN A 141 0.74 -8.74 -16.67
N GLU A 142 -0.12 -8.48 -17.65
CA GLU A 142 -0.78 -9.44 -18.53
C GLU A 142 0.12 -9.74 -19.73
N SER A 143 0.78 -8.70 -20.25
CA SER A 143 1.74 -8.81 -21.36
C SER A 143 3.16 -9.21 -20.93
N GLY A 144 3.42 -9.39 -19.63
CA GLY A 144 4.78 -9.59 -19.12
C GLY A 144 5.73 -8.44 -19.50
N GLY A 145 5.22 -7.21 -19.47
CA GLY A 145 5.92 -5.99 -19.83
C GLY A 145 5.96 -5.66 -21.33
N LYS A 146 5.43 -6.53 -22.21
CA LYS A 146 5.39 -6.33 -23.67
C LYS A 146 4.22 -5.43 -24.09
N VAL A 147 4.21 -4.21 -23.58
CA VAL A 147 3.19 -3.19 -23.87
C VAL A 147 3.43 -2.53 -25.23
N PHE A 148 2.43 -1.81 -25.76
CA PHE A 148 2.46 -1.25 -27.12
C PHE A 148 3.67 -0.35 -27.43
N HIS A 149 4.21 0.35 -26.42
CA HIS A 149 5.36 1.25 -26.55
C HIS A 149 6.70 0.57 -26.18
N ALA A 150 6.71 -0.74 -25.91
CA ALA A 150 7.92 -1.50 -25.66
C ALA A 150 8.54 -1.99 -26.98
N PRO A 151 9.86 -2.29 -27.02
CA PRO A 151 10.48 -2.86 -28.20
C PRO A 151 9.79 -4.16 -28.63
N ALA A 152 9.65 -4.38 -29.95
CA ALA A 152 8.92 -5.52 -30.50
C ALA A 152 9.36 -6.87 -29.88
N GLY A 153 8.39 -7.60 -29.33
CA GLY A 153 8.60 -8.91 -28.69
C GLY A 153 9.31 -8.87 -27.33
N LYS A 154 9.76 -7.71 -26.85
CA LYS A 154 10.54 -7.55 -25.62
C LYS A 154 9.74 -6.78 -24.55
N PRO A 155 9.97 -7.08 -23.26
CA PRO A 155 9.41 -6.26 -22.20
C PRO A 155 9.99 -4.83 -22.22
N CYS A 156 9.21 -3.86 -21.75
CA CYS A 156 9.69 -2.53 -21.43
C CYS A 156 10.94 -2.60 -20.52
N PRO A 157 11.98 -1.78 -20.73
CA PRO A 157 13.21 -1.82 -19.94
C PRO A 157 12.99 -1.68 -18.42
N ILE A 158 12.04 -0.85 -17.99
CA ILE A 158 11.71 -0.70 -16.57
C ILE A 158 11.12 -2.01 -16.02
N TYR A 159 10.21 -2.65 -16.75
CA TYR A 159 9.63 -3.93 -16.33
C TYR A 159 10.68 -5.03 -16.28
N ALA A 160 11.52 -5.12 -17.30
CA ALA A 160 12.61 -6.09 -17.36
C ALA A 160 13.56 -5.96 -16.16
N CYS A 161 13.93 -4.73 -15.79
CA CYS A 161 14.75 -4.49 -14.61
C CYS A 161 14.00 -4.81 -13.31
N CYS A 162 12.83 -4.21 -13.11
CA CYS A 162 12.08 -4.30 -11.86
C CYS A 162 11.62 -5.72 -11.56
N VAL A 163 10.93 -6.37 -12.50
CA VAL A 163 10.23 -7.64 -12.28
C VAL A 163 11.13 -8.82 -12.60
N ASN A 164 11.79 -8.80 -13.76
CA ASN A 164 12.52 -9.98 -14.24
C ASN A 164 13.90 -10.10 -13.59
N LYS A 165 14.60 -8.98 -13.39
CA LYS A 165 15.96 -8.96 -12.81
C LYS A 165 15.99 -8.75 -11.29
N ARG A 166 15.23 -7.79 -10.78
CA ARG A 166 15.24 -7.41 -9.35
C ARG A 166 14.13 -8.08 -8.54
N HIS A 167 13.16 -8.74 -9.20
CA HIS A 167 12.04 -9.43 -8.55
C HIS A 167 11.21 -8.53 -7.61
N CYS A 168 11.14 -7.24 -7.94
CA CYS A 168 10.38 -6.25 -7.20
C CYS A 168 8.93 -6.15 -7.71
N ALA A 169 8.01 -5.70 -6.84
CA ALA A 169 6.65 -5.40 -7.24
C ALA A 169 6.63 -4.16 -8.12
N THR A 170 7.29 -3.09 -7.66
CA THR A 170 7.43 -1.82 -8.36
C THR A 170 8.84 -1.27 -8.16
N CYS A 171 9.17 -0.16 -8.80
CA CYS A 171 10.46 0.49 -8.60
C CYS A 171 10.57 1.29 -7.29
N LYS A 172 9.55 1.30 -6.42
CA LYS A 172 9.49 2.19 -5.24
C LYS A 172 10.71 2.08 -4.32
N ASP A 173 11.26 0.88 -4.18
CA ASP A 173 12.39 0.58 -3.28
C ASP A 173 13.76 0.71 -3.99
N CYS A 174 13.78 1.19 -5.24
CA CYS A 174 15.02 1.43 -5.96
C CYS A 174 15.69 2.71 -5.45
N ALA A 175 16.89 2.58 -4.88
CA ALA A 175 17.65 3.71 -4.33
C ALA A 175 17.94 4.83 -5.36
N GLU A 176 18.02 4.46 -6.63
CA GLU A 176 18.29 5.40 -7.74
C GLU A 176 17.00 5.93 -8.39
N LEU A 177 15.80 5.69 -7.84
CA LEU A 177 14.53 6.11 -8.44
C LEU A 177 14.37 7.65 -8.42
N PRO A 178 14.14 8.33 -9.57
CA PRO A 178 14.10 7.81 -10.94
C PRO A 178 15.51 7.66 -11.57
N CYS A 179 15.82 6.46 -12.07
CA CYS A 179 17.17 6.14 -12.56
C CYS A 179 17.33 6.38 -14.06
N GLY A 180 18.53 6.13 -14.60
CA GLY A 180 18.82 6.27 -16.04
C GLY A 180 17.86 5.50 -16.95
N LEU A 181 17.34 4.34 -16.51
CA LEU A 181 16.32 3.61 -17.27
C LEU A 181 15.03 4.42 -17.44
N TRP A 182 14.55 5.06 -16.39
CA TRP A 182 13.35 5.90 -16.45
C TRP A 182 13.53 7.06 -17.41
N ARG A 183 14.71 7.70 -17.39
CA ARG A 183 15.06 8.79 -18.32
C ARG A 183 15.17 8.30 -19.77
N SER A 184 15.70 7.09 -19.99
CA SER A 184 15.84 6.50 -21.32
C SER A 184 14.53 6.04 -21.96
N THR A 185 13.49 5.75 -21.15
CA THR A 185 12.17 5.33 -21.62
C THR A 185 11.20 6.51 -21.83
N ARG A 186 11.75 7.70 -22.08
CA ARG A 186 10.99 8.92 -22.34
C ARG A 186 10.14 8.78 -23.61
N ASP A 187 8.92 9.29 -23.56
CA ASP A 187 8.12 9.51 -24.76
C ASP A 187 8.70 10.70 -25.55
N PRO A 188 9.19 10.48 -26.79
CA PRO A 188 9.78 11.53 -27.61
C PRO A 188 8.80 12.67 -27.97
N SER A 189 7.50 12.44 -27.87
CA SER A 189 6.47 13.45 -28.14
C SER A 189 6.30 14.49 -27.02
N LEU A 190 6.79 14.19 -25.81
CA LEU A 190 6.70 15.10 -24.67
C LEU A 190 7.82 16.15 -24.70
N SER A 191 7.47 17.38 -24.33
CA SER A 191 8.46 18.42 -24.00
C SER A 191 9.27 18.03 -22.76
N ASP A 192 10.43 18.66 -22.56
CA ASP A 192 11.28 18.39 -21.39
C ASP A 192 10.53 18.63 -20.07
N ALA A 193 9.77 19.74 -20.00
CA ALA A 193 8.97 20.09 -18.84
C ALA A 193 7.83 19.09 -18.58
N ALA A 194 7.12 18.68 -19.64
CA ALA A 194 6.04 17.70 -19.52
C ALA A 194 6.57 16.32 -19.08
N PHE A 195 7.74 15.92 -19.60
CA PHE A 195 8.38 14.68 -19.21
C PHE A 195 8.83 14.68 -17.75
N GLU A 196 9.45 15.76 -17.26
CA GLU A 196 9.87 15.84 -15.87
C GLU A 196 8.66 15.85 -14.91
N ALA A 197 7.55 16.50 -15.29
CA ALA A 197 6.29 16.43 -14.55
C ALA A 197 5.72 14.99 -14.48
N ASP A 198 5.68 14.25 -15.60
CA ASP A 198 5.26 12.85 -15.63
C ASP A 198 6.15 11.98 -14.72
N LEU A 199 7.48 12.15 -14.80
CA LEU A 199 8.42 11.45 -13.94
C LEU A 199 8.13 11.71 -12.46
N GLN A 200 7.95 12.97 -12.05
CA GLN A 200 7.65 13.35 -10.68
C GLN A 200 6.33 12.74 -10.20
N GLN A 201 5.27 12.82 -11.01
CA GLN A 201 3.97 12.25 -10.69
C GLN A 201 4.06 10.74 -10.45
N ARG A 202 4.73 10.02 -11.35
CA ARG A 202 4.88 8.56 -11.25
C ARG A 202 5.77 8.14 -10.08
N VAL A 203 6.80 8.91 -9.77
CA VAL A 203 7.64 8.69 -8.57
C VAL A 203 6.82 8.92 -7.30
N SER A 204 6.02 9.98 -7.24
CA SER A 204 5.10 10.24 -6.12
C SER A 204 4.13 9.07 -5.95
N ALA A 205 3.47 8.64 -7.02
CA ALA A 205 2.54 7.51 -6.98
C ALA A 205 3.17 6.22 -6.43
N LEU A 206 4.46 5.97 -6.72
CA LEU A 206 5.20 4.84 -6.16
C LEU A 206 5.53 4.99 -4.67
N ARG A 207 5.97 6.18 -4.26
CA ARG A 207 6.33 6.48 -2.86
C ARG A 207 5.10 6.54 -1.96
N ASP A 208 4.04 7.17 -2.45
CA ASP A 208 2.76 7.34 -1.77
C ASP A 208 1.84 6.13 -1.95
N SER A 209 2.35 4.99 -2.47
CA SER A 209 1.57 3.80 -2.79
C SER A 209 0.76 3.20 -1.61
N VAL A 210 1.00 3.67 -0.39
CA VAL A 210 0.22 3.34 0.81
C VAL A 210 -1.11 4.11 0.87
N CYS A 211 -1.21 5.29 0.25
CA CYS A 211 -2.41 6.12 0.19
C CYS A 211 -2.93 6.27 -1.26
N SER A 212 -4.23 6.27 -1.43
CA SER A 212 -4.87 6.72 -2.67
C SER A 212 -4.71 8.23 -2.74
N ALA A 213 -4.04 8.75 -3.77
CA ALA A 213 -3.98 10.18 -4.01
C ALA A 213 -5.39 10.68 -4.33
N ARG A 214 -6.13 11.11 -3.31
CA ARG A 214 -7.09 12.20 -3.47
C ARG A 214 -6.36 13.44 -3.01
N SER A 215 -5.85 14.19 -3.97
CA SER A 215 -5.50 15.59 -3.77
C SER A 215 -6.73 16.28 -3.16
N VAL A 216 -6.70 16.51 -1.86
CA VAL A 216 -7.54 17.53 -1.25
C VAL A 216 -7.03 18.84 -1.82
N THR A 217 -7.75 19.40 -2.79
CA THR A 217 -7.63 20.82 -3.09
C THR A 217 -7.97 21.54 -1.79
N ALA A 218 -6.96 22.16 -1.19
CA ALA A 218 -7.17 23.10 -0.11
C ALA A 218 -7.87 24.33 -0.70
N GLU A 219 -9.13 24.53 -0.32
CA GLU A 219 -9.80 25.84 -0.30
C GLU A 219 -10.02 26.23 1.16
#